data_AF-A0A7S0S7S9-F1
#
_entry.id   AF-A0A7S0S7S9-F1
#
_cell.length_a   1.000
_cell.length_b   1.000
_cell.length_c   1.000
_cell.angle_alpha   90.00
_cell.angle_beta   90.00
_cell.angle_gamma   90.00
#
_symmetry.space_group_name_H-M   'P 1'
#
loop_
_entity.id
_entity.type
_entity.pdbx_description
1 polymer ?
#
loop_
_entity_poly.entity_id
_entity_poly.type
_entity_poly.pdbx_seq_one_letter_code
_entity_poly.pdbx_strand_id
1 'polypeptide(L)'
;MAAAAAAVLRVEGMVCGACVRTVSTALESVAGVSSARVSLANKQAAVQFDSDITSIALLCDAVEDCGFNVLPSSIPEIQRPSQKSTTVEGFCSNEEGRPRPAQPLPVGR
;
A
#
# COMPACT_ATOMS: atom_id res chain seq x y z
N MET A 1 1.47 9.13 18.50
CA MET A 1 1.87 7.71 18.48
C MET A 1 1.78 7.33 17.02
N ALA A 2 2.91 7.17 16.32
CA ALA A 2 2.91 6.92 14.87
C ALA A 2 3.25 5.45 14.63
N ALA A 3 2.35 4.70 13.99
CA ALA A 3 2.55 3.30 13.67
C ALA A 3 3.20 3.19 12.28
N ALA A 4 4.52 3.35 12.23
CA ALA A 4 5.28 3.10 11.00
C ALA A 4 5.29 1.60 10.68
N ALA A 5 4.62 1.23 9.59
CA ALA A 5 4.58 -0.12 9.04
C ALA A 5 5.36 -0.19 7.73
N ALA A 6 5.99 -1.34 7.46
CA ALA A 6 6.65 -1.60 6.18
C ALA A 6 5.91 -2.74 5.48
N ALA A 7 5.67 -2.62 4.17
CA ALA A 7 5.18 -3.73 3.37
C ALA A 7 6.01 -3.91 2.10
N VAL A 8 6.06 -5.15 1.61
CA VAL A 8 6.69 -5.49 0.35
C VAL A 8 5.63 -5.93 -0.65
N LEU A 9 5.50 -5.16 -1.72
CA LEU A 9 4.57 -5.41 -2.81
C LEU A 9 5.35 -5.99 -4.00
N ARG A 10 4.87 -7.05 -4.61
CA ARG A 10 5.41 -7.55 -5.87
C ARG A 10 4.70 -6.83 -7.00
N VAL A 11 5.43 -6.11 -7.85
CA VAL A 11 4.85 -5.39 -8.98
C VAL A 11 5.24 -6.10 -10.27
N GLU A 12 4.24 -6.53 -11.02
CA GLU A 12 4.39 -7.15 -12.33
C GLU A 12 4.34 -6.08 -13.43
N GLY A 13 5.05 -6.31 -14.53
CA GLY A 13 5.14 -5.35 -15.63
C GLY A 13 6.22 -4.26 -15.47
N MET A 14 7.00 -4.26 -14.38
CA MET A 14 8.21 -3.42 -14.31
C MET A 14 9.33 -4.02 -15.16
N VAL A 15 9.51 -3.48 -16.37
CA VAL A 15 10.55 -3.93 -17.32
C VAL A 15 11.69 -2.92 -17.44
N CYS A 16 11.44 -1.65 -17.11
CA CYS A 16 12.33 -0.54 -17.43
C CYS A 16 12.64 0.35 -16.22
N GLY A 17 13.82 0.96 -16.18
CA GLY A 17 14.20 1.89 -15.11
C GLY A 17 13.27 3.11 -15.01
N ALA A 18 12.64 3.53 -16.10
CA ALA A 18 11.60 4.57 -16.09
C ALA A 18 10.33 4.08 -15.37
N CYS A 19 9.93 2.83 -15.59
CA CYS A 19 8.77 2.18 -15.00
C CYS A 19 8.91 2.13 -13.46
N VAL A 20 10.12 1.81 -12.99
CA VAL A 20 10.47 1.81 -11.55
C VAL A 20 10.29 3.19 -10.94
N ARG A 21 10.79 4.22 -11.63
CA ARG A 21 10.69 5.60 -11.16
C ARG A 21 9.24 6.03 -11.05
N THR A 22 8.42 5.73 -12.07
CA THR A 22 6.98 6.03 -12.04
C THR A 22 6.28 5.39 -10.84
N VAL A 23 6.52 4.09 -10.62
CA VAL A 23 5.91 3.35 -9.49
C VAL A 23 6.41 3.87 -8.14
N SER A 24 7.70 4.14 -7.99
CA SER A 24 8.26 4.72 -6.75
C SER A 24 7.63 6.07 -6.44
N THR A 25 7.61 6.98 -7.41
CA THR A 25 7.04 8.33 -7.22
C THR A 25 5.54 8.27 -6.94
N ALA A 26 4.80 7.36 -7.58
CA ALA A 26 3.38 7.16 -7.32
C ALA A 26 3.15 6.73 -5.87
N LEU A 27 3.91 5.76 -5.37
CA LEU A 27 3.85 5.31 -3.98
C LEU A 27 4.24 6.41 -3.00
N GLU A 28 5.31 7.18 -3.28
CA GLU A 28 5.72 8.31 -2.45
C GLU A 28 4.72 9.47 -2.47
N SER A 29 3.87 9.57 -3.50
CA SER A 29 2.80 10.57 -3.56
C SER A 29 1.57 10.17 -2.74
N VAL A 30 1.48 8.92 -2.27
CA VAL A 30 0.37 8.47 -1.43
C VAL A 30 0.52 9.08 -0.03
N ALA A 31 -0.55 9.71 0.45
CA ALA A 31 -0.58 10.29 1.79
C ALA A 31 -0.34 9.21 2.85
N GLY A 32 0.63 9.45 3.74
CA GLY A 32 1.04 8.53 4.80
C GLY A 32 2.21 7.62 4.43
N VAL A 33 2.72 7.68 3.20
CA VAL A 33 3.99 7.04 2.84
C VAL A 33 5.15 7.90 3.30
N SER A 34 6.08 7.28 4.03
CA SER A 34 7.30 7.92 4.53
C SER A 34 8.49 7.69 3.58
N SER A 35 8.57 6.53 2.94
CA SER A 35 9.60 6.21 1.95
C SER A 35 9.19 5.02 1.09
N ALA A 36 9.53 5.03 -0.20
CA ALA A 36 9.39 3.88 -1.08
C ALA A 36 10.76 3.48 -1.67
N ARG A 37 10.99 2.18 -1.82
CA ARG A 37 12.18 1.61 -2.46
C ARG A 37 11.78 0.48 -3.37
N VAL A 38 12.13 0.60 -4.64
CA VAL A 38 11.78 -0.40 -5.64
C VAL A 38 13.03 -1.15 -6.11
N SER A 39 12.96 -2.48 -6.12
CA SER A 39 14.02 -3.39 -6.51
C SER A 39 13.62 -4.16 -7.77
N LEU A 40 14.22 -3.81 -8.90
CA LEU A 40 14.04 -4.55 -10.16
C LEU A 40 14.54 -5.99 -10.09
N ALA A 41 15.66 -6.22 -9.40
CA ALA A 41 16.26 -7.55 -9.26
C ALA A 41 15.27 -8.57 -8.69
N ASN A 42 14.46 -8.14 -7.72
CA ASN A 42 13.48 -8.99 -7.05
C ASN A 42 12.04 -8.75 -7.57
N LYS A 43 11.83 -7.78 -8.46
CA LYS A 43 10.50 -7.31 -8.91
C LYS A 43 9.59 -6.96 -7.72
N GLN A 44 10.16 -6.28 -6.73
CA GLN A 44 9.51 -5.96 -5.46
C GLN A 44 9.64 -4.47 -5.13
N ALA A 45 8.62 -3.89 -4.54
CA ALA A 45 8.55 -2.53 -4.02
C ALA A 45 8.35 -2.60 -2.50
N ALA A 46 9.37 -2.19 -1.75
CA ALA A 46 9.31 -2.02 -0.31
C ALA A 46 8.84 -0.60 0.00
N VAL A 47 7.75 -0.48 0.76
CA VAL A 47 7.13 0.82 1.07
C VAL A 47 6.98 0.93 2.58
N GLN A 48 7.45 2.04 3.11
CA GLN A 48 7.29 2.43 4.51
C GLN A 48 6.14 3.43 4.59
N PHE A 49 5.08 3.08 5.32
CA PHE A 49 3.88 3.89 5.45
C PHE A 49 3.37 3.86 6.88
N ASP A 50 2.52 4.82 7.22
CA ASP A 50 1.85 4.82 8.51
C ASP A 50 0.56 4.00 8.43
N SER A 51 0.43 2.93 9.23
CA SER A 51 -0.74 2.04 9.17
C SER A 51 -2.02 2.67 9.71
N ASP A 52 -1.94 3.81 10.40
CA ASP A 52 -3.10 4.57 10.85
C ASP A 52 -3.69 5.44 9.71
N ILE A 53 -2.88 5.77 8.69
CA ILE A 53 -3.25 6.66 7.59
C ILE A 53 -3.40 5.90 6.27
N THR A 54 -2.49 4.97 5.98
CA THR A 54 -2.38 4.24 4.71
C THR A 54 -2.47 2.74 4.97
N SER A 55 -3.08 2.00 4.04
CA SER A 55 -3.15 0.53 4.10
C SER A 55 -2.58 -0.09 2.83
N ILE A 56 -2.20 -1.37 2.91
CA ILE A 56 -1.70 -2.15 1.77
C ILE A 56 -2.65 -2.08 0.57
N ALA A 57 -3.97 -2.10 0.82
CA ALA A 57 -4.98 -1.98 -0.23
C ALA A 57 -4.91 -0.64 -0.98
N LEU A 58 -4.65 0.48 -0.30
CA LEU A 58 -4.50 1.79 -0.94
C LEU A 58 -3.21 1.89 -1.75
N LEU A 59 -2.13 1.29 -1.25
CA LEU A 59 -0.88 1.20 -2.02
C LEU A 59 -1.04 0.33 -3.27
N CYS A 60 -1.84 -0.73 -3.17
CA CYS A 60 -2.21 -1.58 -4.31
C CYS A 60 -2.96 -0.76 -5.36
N ASP A 61 -4.02 -0.07 -4.94
CA ASP A 61 -4.87 0.77 -5.79
C ASP A 61 -4.06 1.86 -6.51
N ALA A 62 -3.12 2.52 -5.82
CA ALA A 62 -2.25 3.53 -6.41
C ALA A 62 -1.34 2.99 -7.53
N VAL A 63 -0.88 1.73 -7.40
CA VAL A 63 -0.05 1.08 -8.42
C VAL A 63 -0.90 0.57 -9.58
N GLU A 64 -2.12 0.09 -9.30
CA GLU A 64 -3.09 -0.31 -10.31
C GLU A 64 -3.60 0.89 -11.14
N ASP A 65 -3.77 2.06 -10.52
CA ASP A 65 -4.11 3.32 -11.21
C ASP A 65 -3.01 3.75 -12.20
N CYS A 66 -1.75 3.44 -11.88
CA CYS A 66 -0.63 3.61 -12.81
C CYS A 66 -0.61 2.59 -13.97
N GLY A 67 -1.52 1.61 -13.97
CA GLY A 67 -1.63 0.56 -14.99
C GLY A 67 -0.71 -0.64 -14.75
N PHE A 68 -0.21 -0.84 -13.52
CA PHE A 68 0.66 -1.97 -13.18
C PHE A 68 -0.06 -2.96 -12.27
N ASN A 69 0.15 -4.26 -12.50
CA ASN A 69 -0.39 -5.29 -11.61
C ASN A 69 0.49 -5.42 -10.37
N VAL A 70 -0.12 -5.48 -9.20
CA VAL A 70 0.60 -5.54 -7.92
C VAL A 70 -0.02 -6.58 -6.99
N LEU A 71 0.85 -7.33 -6.33
CA LEU A 71 0.49 -8.42 -5.44
C LEU A 71 1.13 -8.17 -4.07
N PRO A 72 0.36 -8.12 -2.98
CA PRO A 72 0.92 -8.01 -1.65
C PRO A 72 1.72 -9.28 -1.32
N SER A 73 3.05 -9.14 -1.17
CA SER A 73 3.97 -10.29 -1.11
C SER A 73 4.50 -10.61 0.29
N SER A 74 4.34 -9.71 1.25
CA SER A 74 4.60 -10.04 2.65
C SER A 74 3.69 -9.28 3.60
N ILE A 75 3.18 -10.06 4.57
CA ILE A 75 2.74 -9.61 5.88
C ILE A 75 3.66 -8.49 6.36
N PRO A 76 3.12 -7.33 6.78
CA PRO A 76 3.94 -6.28 7.33
C PRO A 76 4.65 -6.87 8.55
N GLU A 77 5.97 -7.05 8.45
CA GLU A 77 6.77 -7.39 9.61
C GLU A 77 6.80 -6.11 10.45
N ILE A 78 5.77 -5.99 11.29
CA ILE A 78 5.65 -4.97 12.31
C ILE A 78 6.90 -5.17 13.18
N GLN A 79 7.92 -4.34 12.98
CA GLN A 79 9.07 -4.28 13.87
C GLN A 79 8.60 -3.64 15.19
N ARG A 80 7.81 -4.39 15.96
CA ARG A 80 7.61 -4.21 17.39
C ARG A 80 8.71 -4.99 18.09
N PRO A 81 9.74 -4.34 18.65
CA PRO A 81 10.43 -4.98 19.75
C PRO A 81 9.47 -5.01 20.95
N SER A 82 8.77 -6.14 21.17
CA SER A 82 8.04 -6.49 22.42
C SER A 82 6.81 -5.60 22.74
N GLN A 83 5.68 -6.01 23.33
CA GLN A 83 5.23 -7.26 23.94
C GLN A 83 3.77 -7.11 24.43
N LYS A 84 2.94 -8.12 24.11
CA LYS A 84 1.94 -8.83 24.96
C LYS A 84 0.70 -8.12 25.54
N SER A 85 -0.37 -8.93 25.56
CA SER A 85 -1.63 -8.89 26.36
C SER A 85 -2.79 -8.10 25.74
N THR A 86 -3.81 -8.78 25.21
CA THR A 86 -4.90 -9.50 25.93
C THR A 86 -5.81 -8.52 26.65
N THR A 87 -6.98 -8.22 26.08
CA THR A 87 -8.24 -8.84 26.53
C THR A 87 -9.38 -8.54 25.56
N VAL A 88 -10.34 -9.46 25.54
CA VAL A 88 -11.53 -9.56 24.69
C VAL A 88 -12.70 -8.71 25.20
N GLU A 89 -13.81 -8.78 24.46
CA GLU A 89 -15.17 -8.24 24.68
C GLU A 89 -15.33 -6.88 23.99
N GLY A 90 -16.13 -6.70 22.94
CA GLY A 90 -17.42 -7.29 22.62
C GLY A 90 -18.39 -6.12 22.51
N PHE A 91 -18.89 -5.80 21.31
CA PHE A 91 -20.16 -5.10 21.19
C PHE A 91 -20.76 -5.26 19.80
N CYS A 92 -22.04 -5.64 19.85
CA CYS A 92 -22.98 -5.70 18.75
C CYS A 92 -23.06 -4.38 17.97
N SER A 93 -23.47 -4.50 16.69
CA SER A 93 -24.46 -3.66 16.01
C SER A 93 -24.05 -3.01 14.68
N ASN A 94 -24.72 -3.50 13.62
CA ASN A 94 -25.32 -2.78 12.48
C ASN A 94 -24.35 -2.34 11.37
N GLU A 95 -24.50 -2.84 10.14
CA GLU A 95 -25.38 -2.37 9.05
C GLU A 95 -24.82 -1.13 8.31
N GLU A 96 -24.67 -1.28 6.99
CA GLU A 96 -24.40 -0.27 5.95
C GLU A 96 -23.00 0.38 5.86
N GLY A 97 -22.42 0.29 4.65
CA GLY A 97 -21.15 0.96 4.33
C GLY A 97 -20.59 0.64 2.94
N ARG A 98 -21.41 0.72 1.89
CA ARG A 98 -20.91 0.88 0.51
C ARG A 98 -20.34 2.31 0.42
N PRO A 99 -19.08 2.57 -0.02
CA PRO A 99 -18.81 2.66 -1.46
C PRO A 99 -17.36 2.40 -1.93
N ARG A 100 -17.20 2.09 -3.22
CA ARG A 100 -15.99 2.45 -3.98
C ARG A 100 -16.43 3.36 -5.12
N PRO A 101 -16.19 4.68 -5.08
CA PRO A 101 -16.23 5.48 -6.29
C PRO A 101 -14.89 5.27 -7.00
N ALA A 102 -14.88 4.36 -7.98
CA ALA A 102 -13.82 4.38 -9.00
C ALA A 102 -13.99 5.69 -9.76
N GLN A 103 -13.00 6.56 -9.66
CA GLN A 103 -13.04 7.88 -10.26
C GLN A 103 -13.10 7.77 -11.79
N PRO A 104 -13.85 8.64 -12.49
CA PRO A 104 -13.88 8.64 -13.94
C PRO A 104 -12.58 9.25 -14.48
N LEU A 105 -11.86 8.49 -15.30
CA LEU A 105 -10.75 9.01 -16.13
C LEU A 105 -11.34 9.89 -17.24
N PRO A 106 -11.01 11.19 -17.33
CA PRO A 106 -11.40 11.99 -18.48
C PRO A 106 -10.46 11.69 -19.65
N VAL A 107 -10.89 10.88 -20.61
CA VAL A 107 -10.26 10.87 -21.94
C VAL A 107 -11.05 11.82 -22.84
N GLY A 108 -10.56 13.06 -22.92
CA GLY A 108 -11.10 14.05 -23.84
C GLY A 108 -10.74 13.70 -25.28
N ARG A 109 -11.73 13.81 -26.18
CA ARG A 109 -11.60 14.53 -27.45
C ARG A 109 -12.98 14.87 -28.00
#